data_AF-A0A485DBL6-F1
#
_entry.id   AF-A0A485DBL6-F1
#
_cell.length_a   1.000
_cell.length_b   1.000
_cell.length_c   1.000
_cell.angle_alpha   90.00
_cell.angle_beta   90.00
_cell.angle_gamma   90.00
#
_symmetry.space_group_name_H-M   'P 1'
#
loop_
_entity.id
_entity.type
_entity.pdbx_description
1 polymer ?
#
loop_
_entity_poly.entity_id
_entity_poly.type
_entity_poly.pdbx_seq_one_letter_code
_entity_poly.pdbx_strand_id
1 'polypeptide(L)'
;MAKADESLDKLADDVDESTKEAEKALEPFVERVKTLLGERVKEVRLTHRLTDTPAIVTTDADEMSTQMAKLFAAAGQSAPEVKYIFELNPAHPLVKRTADTQDEARFWRMG
;
A
#
# COMPACT_ATOMS: atom_id res chain seq x y z
N MET A 1 27.29 -25.16 6.17
CA MET A 1 26.66 -23.86 5.88
C MET A 1 25.16 -24.07 5.96
N ALA A 2 24.63 -23.97 7.16
CA ALA A 2 23.22 -24.07 7.50
C ALA A 2 23.01 -22.97 8.55
N LYS A 3 21.93 -22.17 8.41
CA LYS A 3 21.36 -21.17 9.35
C LYS A 3 20.91 -19.84 8.73
N ALA A 4 21.08 -19.61 7.43
CA ALA A 4 20.61 -18.37 6.79
C ALA A 4 19.18 -18.48 6.21
N ASP A 5 18.68 -19.70 5.96
CA ASP A 5 17.41 -19.93 5.25
C ASP A 5 16.21 -20.11 6.22
N GLU A 6 16.40 -20.84 7.33
CA GLU A 6 15.36 -21.08 8.36
C GLU A 6 14.93 -19.82 9.16
N SER A 7 15.67 -18.72 9.06
CA SER A 7 15.33 -17.48 9.81
C SER A 7 14.37 -16.57 9.05
N LEU A 8 14.27 -16.74 7.72
CA LEU A 8 13.34 -15.96 6.89
C LEU A 8 11.95 -16.59 6.84
N ASP A 9 11.88 -17.92 6.89
CA ASP A 9 10.62 -18.68 6.93
C ASP A 9 9.86 -18.51 8.26
N LYS A 10 10.59 -18.37 9.38
CA LYS A 10 10.00 -18.13 10.72
C LYS A 10 9.50 -16.70 10.93
N LEU A 11 9.96 -15.72 10.16
CA LEU A 11 9.50 -14.34 10.26
C LEU A 11 8.15 -14.12 9.52
N ALA A 12 7.79 -15.03 8.61
CA ALA A 12 6.48 -15.05 7.97
C ALA A 12 5.41 -15.73 8.83
N ASP A 13 5.80 -16.65 9.70
CA ASP A 13 4.89 -17.42 10.57
C ASP A 13 4.53 -16.68 11.88
N ASP A 14 5.35 -15.71 12.31
CA ASP A 14 5.14 -14.86 13.51
C ASP A 14 4.24 -13.63 13.25
N VAL A 15 3.43 -13.67 12.18
CA VAL A 15 2.32 -12.72 12.04
C VAL A 15 1.21 -13.22 12.96
N ASP A 16 1.24 -12.72 14.21
CA ASP A 16 0.28 -12.96 15.28
C ASP A 16 -1.16 -13.04 14.73
N GLU A 17 -1.97 -14.01 15.18
CA GLU A 17 -3.37 -14.16 14.72
C GLU A 17 -4.15 -12.84 14.83
N SER A 18 -3.87 -12.03 15.85
CA SER A 18 -4.45 -10.70 16.04
C SER A 18 -4.16 -9.75 14.87
N THR A 19 -3.00 -9.88 14.24
CA THR A 19 -2.61 -9.10 13.06
C THR A 19 -3.40 -9.53 11.84
N LYS A 20 -3.56 -10.85 11.62
CA LYS A 20 -4.37 -11.38 10.52
C LYS A 20 -5.84 -11.01 10.65
N GLU A 21 -6.38 -10.98 11.87
CA GLU A 21 -7.74 -10.50 12.13
C GLU A 21 -7.88 -9.00 11.88
N ALA A 22 -6.91 -8.19 12.31
CA ALA A 22 -6.90 -6.75 12.05
C ALA A 22 -6.80 -6.43 10.55
N GLU A 23 -6.05 -7.21 9.77
CA GLU A 23 -5.98 -7.09 8.33
C GLU A 23 -7.33 -7.39 7.66
N LYS A 24 -7.98 -8.49 8.06
CA LYS A 24 -9.32 -8.83 7.58
C LYS A 24 -10.35 -7.74 7.90
N ALA A 25 -10.27 -7.16 9.09
CA ALA A 25 -11.15 -6.06 9.48
C ALA A 25 -10.95 -4.80 8.62
N LEU A 26 -9.78 -4.64 7.98
CA LEU A 26 -9.46 -3.54 7.09
C LEU A 26 -9.77 -3.82 5.61
N GLU A 27 -10.14 -5.04 5.23
CA GLU A 27 -10.55 -5.35 3.84
C GLU A 27 -11.66 -4.41 3.30
N PRO A 28 -12.74 -4.09 4.05
CA PRO A 28 -13.75 -3.15 3.59
C PRO A 28 -13.18 -1.73 3.38
N PHE A 29 -12.20 -1.34 4.20
CA PHE A 29 -11.51 -0.06 4.07
C PHE A 29 -10.63 -0.03 2.81
N VAL A 30 -9.88 -1.11 2.54
CA VAL A 30 -9.07 -1.25 1.33
C VAL A 30 -9.94 -1.15 0.07
N GLU A 31 -11.06 -1.86 0.03
CA GLU A 31 -12.01 -1.80 -1.10
C GLU A 31 -12.64 -0.40 -1.25
N ARG A 32 -12.96 0.26 -0.14
CA ARG A 32 -13.44 1.65 -0.14
C ARG A 32 -12.41 2.61 -0.70
N VAL A 33 -11.15 2.50 -0.30
CA VAL A 33 -10.04 3.32 -0.82
C VAL A 33 -9.81 3.02 -2.31
N LYS A 34 -9.85 1.75 -2.72
CA LYS A 34 -9.72 1.35 -4.13
C LYS A 34 -10.84 1.94 -4.99
N THR A 35 -12.07 1.92 -4.49
CA THR A 35 -13.23 2.53 -5.16
C THR A 35 -13.07 4.05 -5.27
N LEU A 36 -12.60 4.71 -4.21
CA LEU A 36 -12.33 6.15 -4.19
C LEU A 36 -11.26 6.56 -5.21
N LEU A 37 -10.17 5.79 -5.28
CA LEU A 37 -9.03 6.11 -6.13
C LEU A 37 -9.26 5.68 -7.59
N GLY A 38 -10.10 4.67 -7.83
CA GLY A 38 -10.46 4.19 -9.16
C GLY A 38 -9.22 3.90 -10.00
N GLU A 39 -9.19 4.43 -11.23
CA GLU A 39 -8.10 4.20 -12.19
C GLU A 39 -6.79 4.95 -11.89
N ARG A 40 -6.76 5.79 -10.83
CA ARG A 40 -5.55 6.52 -10.43
C ARG A 40 -4.50 5.60 -9.81
N VAL A 41 -4.92 4.46 -9.27
CA VAL A 41 -4.04 3.43 -8.74
C VAL A 41 -4.33 2.11 -9.43
N LYS A 42 -3.29 1.29 -9.59
CA LYS A 42 -3.40 -0.08 -10.06
C LYS A 42 -4.11 -0.94 -9.04
N GLU A 43 -3.68 -0.79 -7.78
CA GLU A 43 -4.08 -1.65 -6.68
C GLU A 43 -3.94 -0.90 -5.36
N VAL A 44 -4.74 -1.31 -4.37
CA VAL A 44 -4.59 -0.91 -2.97
C VAL A 44 -4.38 -2.17 -2.15
N ARG A 45 -3.33 -2.22 -1.32
CA ARG A 45 -3.00 -3.38 -0.48
C ARG A 45 -2.48 -2.97 0.90
N LEU A 46 -2.45 -3.91 1.84
CA LEU A 46 -1.82 -3.72 3.14
C LEU A 46 -0.34 -4.10 3.09
N THR A 47 0.49 -3.43 3.89
CA THR A 47 1.93 -3.71 3.99
C THR A 47 2.42 -3.59 5.43
N HIS A 48 3.25 -4.55 5.86
CA HIS A 48 3.94 -4.53 7.16
C HIS A 48 5.35 -3.97 7.09
N ARG A 49 5.79 -3.56 5.90
CA ARG A 49 7.15 -3.01 5.70
C ARG A 49 7.31 -1.61 6.29
N LEU A 50 6.20 -0.97 6.67
CA LEU A 50 6.15 0.39 7.18
C LEU A 50 6.08 0.38 8.71
N THR A 51 6.88 1.23 9.35
CA THR A 51 6.86 1.42 10.81
C THR A 51 6.07 2.67 11.17
N ASP A 52 6.67 3.85 11.02
CA ASP A 52 6.04 5.14 11.39
C ASP A 52 5.29 5.81 10.24
N THR A 53 5.31 5.19 9.06
CA THR A 53 4.69 5.75 7.86
C THR A 53 3.29 5.15 7.68
N PRO A 54 2.24 5.96 7.48
CA PRO A 54 0.87 5.46 7.32
C PRO A 54 0.62 4.76 5.98
N ALA A 55 1.29 5.20 4.91
CA ALA A 55 1.11 4.65 3.58
C ALA A 55 2.31 4.95 2.69
N ILE A 56 2.53 4.13 1.66
CA ILE A 56 3.52 4.35 0.62
C ILE A 56 2.92 4.08 -0.75
N VAL A 57 3.50 4.69 -1.77
CA VAL A 57 3.15 4.46 -3.17
C VAL A 57 4.32 3.76 -3.85
N THR A 58 4.07 2.62 -4.48
CA THR A 58 5.08 1.80 -5.16
C THR A 58 4.67 1.52 -6.60
N THR A 59 5.59 0.97 -7.39
CA THR A 59 5.31 0.42 -8.72
C THR A 59 5.75 -1.05 -8.72
N ASP A 60 5.18 -1.87 -9.60
CA ASP A 60 5.72 -3.22 -9.78
C ASP A 60 7.14 -3.17 -10.35
N ALA A 61 7.91 -4.23 -10.08
CA ALA A 61 9.32 -4.31 -10.46
C ALA A 61 9.54 -4.25 -11.98
N ASP A 62 8.58 -4.79 -12.75
CA ASP A 62 8.62 -4.86 -14.21
C ASP A 62 7.89 -3.70 -14.88
N GLU A 63 7.37 -2.73 -14.11
CA GLU A 63 6.61 -1.59 -14.63
C GLU A 63 7.41 -0.29 -14.68
N MET A 64 6.86 0.70 -15.40
CA MET A 64 7.44 2.03 -15.51
C MET A 64 7.56 2.67 -14.13
N SER A 65 8.78 2.83 -13.63
CA SER A 65 9.02 3.52 -12.37
C SER A 65 8.86 5.02 -12.51
N THR A 66 8.59 5.71 -11.41
CA THR A 66 8.54 7.17 -11.37
C THR A 66 9.83 7.82 -11.88
N GLN A 67 10.97 7.22 -11.60
CA GLN A 67 12.27 7.72 -12.06
C GLN A 67 12.41 7.56 -13.58
N MET A 68 12.00 6.41 -14.13
CA MET A 68 12.00 6.20 -15.57
C MET A 68 11.05 7.16 -16.29
N ALA A 69 9.82 7.35 -15.79
CA ALA A 69 8.90 8.33 -16.36
C ALA A 69 9.46 9.76 -16.39
N LYS A 70 10.17 10.18 -15.32
CA LYS A 70 10.87 11.47 -15.28
C LYS A 70 11.98 11.56 -16.33
N LEU A 71 12.72 10.48 -16.58
CA LEU A 71 13.74 10.44 -17.63
C LEU A 71 13.14 10.56 -19.03
N PHE A 72 12.03 9.85 -19.32
CA PHE A 72 11.32 9.98 -20.60
C PHE A 72 10.85 11.42 -20.83
N ALA A 73 10.24 12.04 -19.82
CA ALA A 73 9.81 13.43 -19.89
C ALA A 73 10.99 14.39 -20.11
N ALA A 74 12.11 14.16 -19.42
CA ALA A 74 13.33 14.96 -19.60
C ALA A 74 13.98 14.79 -20.98
N ALA A 75 13.82 13.61 -21.60
CA ALA A 75 14.25 13.33 -22.97
C ALA A 75 13.29 13.90 -24.03
N GLY A 76 12.20 14.58 -23.63
CA GLY A 76 11.18 15.11 -24.54
C GLY A 76 10.28 14.03 -25.15
N GLN A 77 10.32 12.81 -24.63
CA GLN A 77 9.46 11.72 -25.06
C GLN A 77 8.19 11.67 -24.19
N SER A 78 7.09 11.23 -24.79
CA SER A 78 5.87 10.93 -24.03
C SER A 78 6.15 9.78 -23.06
N ALA A 79 6.17 10.09 -21.76
CA ALA A 79 6.27 9.06 -20.73
C ALA A 79 4.96 8.26 -20.66
N PRO A 80 5.01 6.92 -20.62
CA PRO A 80 3.84 6.10 -20.32
C PRO A 80 3.26 6.47 -18.95
N GLU A 81 1.96 6.23 -18.78
CA GLU A 81 1.31 6.43 -17.49
C GLU A 81 1.90 5.48 -16.45
N VAL A 82 2.32 6.02 -15.31
CA VAL A 82 2.80 5.21 -14.18
C VAL A 82 1.59 4.78 -13.37
N LYS A 83 1.31 3.47 -13.39
CA LYS A 83 0.25 2.87 -12.57
C LYS A 83 0.85 2.51 -11.20
N TYR A 84 0.39 3.20 -10.18
CA TYR A 84 0.92 3.05 -8.83
C TYR A 84 0.14 2.04 -7.99
N ILE A 85 0.83 1.34 -7.10
CA ILE A 85 0.24 0.53 -6.04
C ILE A 85 0.24 1.36 -4.76
N PHE A 86 -0.92 1.49 -4.11
CA PHE A 86 -1.06 2.19 -2.85
C PHE A 86 -1.02 1.19 -1.69
N GLU A 87 0.03 1.24 -0.89
CA GLU A 87 0.20 0.35 0.24
C GLU A 87 -0.10 1.07 1.55
N LEU A 88 -1.01 0.51 2.33
CA LEU A 88 -1.45 1.05 3.62
C LEU A 88 -0.83 0.27 4.76
N ASN A 89 -0.39 0.98 5.81
CA ASN A 89 0.14 0.37 7.02
C ASN A 89 -0.99 0.07 8.03
N PRO A 90 -1.40 -1.19 8.21
CA PRO A 90 -2.49 -1.53 9.12
C PRO A 90 -2.14 -1.27 10.60
N ALA A 91 -0.85 -1.22 10.96
CA ALA A 91 -0.43 -0.95 12.32
C ALA A 91 -0.51 0.56 12.68
N HIS A 92 -0.53 1.45 11.69
CA HIS A 92 -0.43 2.88 11.92
C HIS A 92 -1.74 3.49 12.47
N PRO A 93 -1.71 4.29 13.56
CA PRO A 93 -2.93 4.83 14.19
C PRO A 93 -3.82 5.67 13.25
N LEU A 94 -3.21 6.42 12.33
CA LEU A 94 -3.98 7.19 11.34
C LEU A 94 -4.76 6.30 10.38
N VAL A 95 -4.21 5.16 9.98
CA VAL A 95 -4.89 4.22 9.06
C VAL A 95 -6.09 3.63 9.78
N LYS A 96 -5.92 3.18 11.02
CA LYS A 96 -7.03 2.65 11.86
C LYS A 96 -8.14 3.68 12.05
N ARG A 97 -7.80 4.92 12.47
CA ARG A 97 -8.79 6.00 12.64
C ARG A 97 -9.52 6.35 11.35
N THR A 98 -8.82 6.31 10.22
CA THR A 98 -9.42 6.61 8.92
C THR A 98 -10.37 5.48 8.49
N ALA A 99 -10.01 4.22 8.76
CA ALA A 99 -10.88 3.08 8.54
C ALA A 99 -12.16 3.14 9.39
N ASP A 100 -12.05 3.60 10.65
CA ASP A 100 -13.20 3.78 11.55
C ASP A 100 -14.12 4.96 11.18
N THR A 101 -13.70 5.83 10.26
CA THR A 101 -14.49 6.99 9.85
C THR A 101 -15.61 6.58 8.90
N GLN A 102 -16.81 6.35 9.45
CA GLN A 102 -18.00 5.94 8.69
C GLN A 102 -18.67 7.07 7.89
N ASP A 103 -18.39 8.33 8.22
CA ASP A 103 -18.90 9.49 7.48
C ASP A 103 -18.18 9.61 6.12
N GLU A 104 -18.89 9.33 5.02
CA GLU A 104 -18.36 9.43 3.66
C GLU A 104 -17.95 10.85 3.26
N ALA A 105 -18.70 11.86 3.69
CA ALA A 105 -18.40 13.26 3.37
C ALA A 105 -17.15 13.76 4.11
N ARG A 106 -16.91 13.25 5.31
CA ARG A 106 -15.68 13.52 6.08
C ARG A 106 -14.49 12.74 5.53
N PHE A 107 -14.70 11.48 5.14
CA PHE A 107 -13.68 10.65 4.51
C PHE A 107 -13.20 11.25 3.18
N TRP A 108 -14.11 11.75 2.33
CA TRP A 108 -13.76 12.40 1.06
C TRP A 108 -12.93 13.67 1.20
N ARG A 109 -13.04 14.36 2.35
CA ARG A 109 -12.40 15.66 2.57
C ARG A 109 -11.02 15.56 3.24
N MET A 110 -10.59 14.35 3.61
CA MET A 110 -9.29 14.09 4.24
C MET A 110 -8.16 13.81 3.22
N GLY A 111 -8.46 13.85 1.91
CA GLY A 111 -7.49 13.72 0.82
C GLY A 111 -6.92 15.04 0.33
#